data_AF-A0A8A4Z7W3-F1
#
_entry.id   AF-A0A8A4Z7W3-F1
#
_cell.length_a   1.000
_cell.length_b   1.000
_cell.length_c   1.000
_cell.angle_alpha   90.00
_cell.angle_beta   90.00
_cell.angle_gamma   90.00
#
_symmetry.space_group_name_H-M   'P 1'
#
loop_
_entity.id
_entity.type
_entity.pdbx_description
1 polymer ?
#
loop_
_entity_poly.entity_id
_entity_poly.type
_entity_poly.pdbx_seq_one_letter_code
_entity_poly.pdbx_strand_id
1 'polypeptide(L)'
;MWFLAANWPLAAVGWTQTEPTENDGTGPWLLIGGPVVALFALVWWLVNRDLRRRVALAPWQYWLVSALATLLPTLVLVLVL
;
A
#
# COMPACT_ATOMS: atom_id res chain seq x y z
N MET A 1 -7.49 17.25 -2.66
CA MET A 1 -6.85 17.73 -1.41
C MET A 1 -7.86 18.39 -0.46
N TRP A 2 -8.76 19.26 -0.92
CA TRP A 2 -9.79 19.89 -0.07
C TRP A 2 -10.65 18.88 0.73
N PHE A 3 -11.11 17.80 0.10
CA PHE A 3 -11.89 16.76 0.78
C PHE A 3 -11.18 16.14 1.99
N LEU A 4 -9.89 15.81 1.85
CA LEU A 4 -9.07 15.28 2.95
C LEU A 4 -8.85 16.32 4.06
N ALA A 5 -8.64 17.59 3.68
CA ALA A 5 -8.44 18.67 4.65
C ALA A 5 -9.72 18.97 5.44
N ALA A 6 -10.87 19.03 4.75
CA ALA A 6 -12.17 19.31 5.34
C ALA A 6 -12.67 18.18 6.25
N ASN A 7 -12.36 16.92 5.95
CA ASN A 7 -12.85 15.81 6.75
C ASN A 7 -11.93 15.43 7.93
N TRP A 8 -10.67 15.86 7.92
CA TRP A 8 -9.69 15.47 8.94
C TRP A 8 -9.04 16.64 9.71
N PRO A 9 -8.03 17.37 9.22
CA PRO A 9 -7.38 18.41 10.03
C PRO A 9 -8.32 19.56 10.38
N LEU A 10 -9.19 19.98 9.45
CA LEU A 10 -10.14 21.06 9.69
C LEU A 10 -11.32 20.61 10.59
N ALA A 11 -11.75 19.36 10.45
CA ALA A 11 -12.79 18.79 11.31
C ALA A 11 -12.26 18.54 12.74
N ALA A 12 -11.00 18.12 12.88
CA ALA A 12 -10.35 17.92 14.17
C ALA A 12 -10.22 19.22 14.98
N VAL A 13 -10.12 20.38 14.32
CA VAL A 13 -10.13 21.70 14.97
C VAL A 13 -11.52 22.34 15.01
N GLY A 14 -12.57 21.62 14.60
CA GLY A 14 -13.96 22.05 14.66
C GLY A 14 -14.36 23.09 13.61
N TRP A 15 -13.54 23.32 12.58
CA TRP A 15 -13.84 24.27 11.49
C TRP A 15 -14.76 23.69 10.42
N THR A 16 -14.85 22.37 10.34
CA THR A 16 -15.71 21.64 9.40
C THR A 16 -16.34 20.44 10.11
N GLN A 17 -17.40 19.88 9.54
CA GLN A 17 -18.02 18.65 10.01
C GLN A 17 -17.50 17.49 9.15
N THR A 18 -17.12 16.37 9.78
CA THR A 18 -16.73 15.16 9.05
C THR A 18 -17.96 14.53 8.40
N GLU A 19 -17.82 14.14 7.13
CA GLU A 19 -18.86 13.39 6.42
C GLU A 19 -19.12 12.06 7.15
N PRO A 20 -20.37 11.67 7.43
CA PRO A 20 -20.68 10.47 8.21
C PRO A 20 -20.11 9.16 7.61
N THR A 21 -19.90 9.13 6.29
CA THR A 21 -19.33 8.01 5.53
C THR A 21 -17.80 7.96 5.58
N GLU A 22 -17.12 9.00 6.05
CA GLU A 22 -15.65 8.99 6.11
C GLU A 22 -15.13 8.02 7.18
N ASN A 23 -15.99 7.57 8.11
CA ASN A 23 -15.70 6.51 9.07
C ASN A 23 -15.54 5.12 8.42
N ASP A 24 -15.78 4.98 7.10
CA ASP A 24 -15.63 3.72 6.38
C ASP A 24 -14.15 3.32 6.17
N GLY A 25 -13.21 4.15 6.62
CA GLY A 25 -11.78 3.82 6.71
C GLY A 25 -10.97 4.10 5.45
N THR A 26 -11.60 4.59 4.37
CA THR A 26 -10.97 4.91 3.07
C THR A 26 -10.00 6.08 3.15
N GLY A 27 -10.36 7.16 3.83
CA GLY A 27 -9.50 8.34 4.04
C GLY A 27 -8.19 8.00 4.79
N PRO A 28 -8.27 7.32 5.95
CA PRO A 28 -7.09 6.86 6.68
C PRO A 28 -6.20 5.89 5.90
N TRP A 29 -6.80 4.96 5.14
CA TRP A 29 -6.05 4.05 4.26
C TRP A 29 -5.25 4.80 3.20
N LEU A 30 -5.81 5.85 2.60
CA LEU A 30 -5.10 6.65 1.59
C LEU A 30 -3.96 7.45 2.19
N LEU A 31 -4.16 8.09 3.34
CA LEU A 31 -3.17 9.03 3.90
C LEU A 31 -2.04 8.34 4.68
N ILE A 32 -2.34 7.22 5.33
CA ILE A 32 -1.36 6.47 6.15
C ILE A 32 -1.01 5.16 5.46
N GLY A 33 -2.02 4.36 5.13
CA GLY A 33 -1.80 3.06 4.48
C GLY A 33 -1.08 3.19 3.13
N GLY A 34 -1.47 4.17 2.31
CA GLY A 34 -0.88 4.43 0.99
C GLY A 34 0.63 4.69 1.07
N PRO A 35 1.10 5.68 1.84
CA PRO A 35 2.54 5.93 2.03
C PRO A 35 3.28 4.74 2.63
N VAL A 36 2.70 4.04 3.61
CA VAL A 36 3.31 2.85 4.20
C VAL A 36 3.50 1.78 3.12
N VAL A 37 2.46 1.41 2.38
CA VAL A 37 2.53 0.43 1.28
C VAL A 37 3.54 0.87 0.22
N ALA A 38 3.57 2.15 -0.14
CA ALA A 38 4.53 2.68 -1.11
C ALA A 38 5.98 2.55 -0.64
N LEU A 39 6.26 2.84 0.64
CA LEU A 39 7.59 2.66 1.23
C LEU A 39 8.02 1.20 1.23
N PHE A 40 7.13 0.29 1.65
CA PHE A 40 7.39 -1.14 1.62
C PHE A 40 7.63 -1.65 0.20
N ALA A 41 6.83 -1.21 -0.77
CA ALA A 41 7.01 -1.56 -2.19
C ALA A 41 8.33 -1.01 -2.75
N LEU A 42 8.73 0.20 -2.35
CA LEU A 42 10.01 0.80 -2.76
C LEU A 42 11.19 0.00 -2.20
N VAL A 43 11.17 -0.33 -0.92
CA VAL A 43 12.22 -1.15 -0.27
C VAL A 43 12.29 -2.51 -0.94
N TRP A 44 11.15 -3.17 -1.13
CA TRP A 44 11.06 -4.44 -1.83
C TRP A 44 11.66 -4.36 -3.24
N TRP A 45 11.33 -3.32 -3.99
CA TRP A 45 11.84 -3.11 -5.34
C TRP A 45 13.35 -2.89 -5.37
N LEU A 46 13.90 -2.09 -4.44
CA LEU A 46 15.34 -1.83 -4.35
C LEU A 46 16.12 -3.10 -4.05
N VAL A 47 15.63 -3.94 -3.12
CA VAL A 47 16.24 -5.23 -2.79
C VAL A 47 16.19 -6.16 -4.00
N ASN A 48 15.02 -6.36 -4.59
CA ASN A 48 14.84 -7.26 -5.73
C ASN A 48 15.59 -6.78 -6.99
N ARG A 49 15.79 -5.47 -7.17
CA ARG A 49 16.60 -4.93 -8.27
C ARG A 49 18.05 -5.41 -8.23
N ASP A 50 18.66 -5.48 -7.04
CA ASP A 50 20.03 -5.97 -6.90
C ASP A 50 20.10 -7.48 -7.11
N LEU A 51 19.20 -8.23 -6.47
CA LEU A 51 19.08 -9.68 -6.62
C LEU A 51 18.84 -10.11 -8.08
N ARG A 52 17.97 -9.40 -8.81
CA ARG A 52 17.73 -9.65 -10.25
C ARG A 52 19.01 -9.70 -11.06
N ARG A 53 19.99 -8.84 -10.75
CA ARG A 53 21.27 -8.78 -11.50
C ARG A 53 22.17 -9.99 -11.23
N ARG A 54 21.90 -10.74 -10.17
CA ARG A 54 22.71 -11.87 -9.70
C ARG A 54 22.12 -13.23 -10.10
N VAL A 55 20.91 -13.26 -10.67
CA VAL A 55 20.18 -14.50 -11.00
C VAL A 55 20.06 -14.66 -12.52
N ALA A 56 20.29 -15.88 -13.01
CA ALA A 56 20.18 -16.25 -14.43
C ALA A 56 18.73 -16.52 -14.87
N LEU A 57 17.80 -15.61 -14.55
CA LEU A 57 16.40 -15.68 -14.99
C LEU A 57 16.11 -14.57 -16.00
N ALA A 58 15.14 -14.82 -16.90
CA ALA A 58 14.62 -13.74 -17.72
C ALA A 58 13.98 -12.66 -16.81
N PRO A 59 14.11 -11.36 -17.13
CA PRO A 59 13.65 -10.28 -16.25
C PRO A 59 12.18 -10.42 -15.82
N TRP A 60 11.29 -10.78 -16.75
CA TRP A 60 9.87 -10.93 -16.47
C TRP A 60 9.57 -12.11 -15.53
N GLN A 61 10.31 -13.23 -15.66
CA GLN A 61 10.16 -14.40 -14.80
C GLN A 61 10.59 -14.08 -13.37
N TYR A 62 11.71 -13.39 -13.21
CA TYR A 62 12.20 -12.97 -11.89
C TYR A 62 11.18 -12.09 -11.17
N TRP A 63 10.63 -11.08 -11.85
CA TRP A 63 9.65 -10.18 -11.24
C TRP A 63 8.35 -10.90 -10.89
N LEU A 64 7.85 -11.78 -11.78
CA LEU A 64 6.64 -12.56 -11.53
C LEU A 64 6.81 -13.51 -10.35
N VAL A 65 7.91 -14.28 -10.31
CA VAL A 65 8.21 -15.19 -9.20
C VAL A 65 8.40 -14.43 -7.89
N SER A 66 9.11 -13.30 -7.90
CA SER A 66 9.33 -12.49 -6.70
C SER A 66 8.03 -11.89 -6.17
N ALA A 67 7.15 -11.40 -7.06
CA ALA A 67 5.85 -10.88 -6.69
C ALA A 67 4.95 -11.98 -6.11
N LEU A 68 4.89 -13.14 -6.77
CA LEU A 68 4.15 -14.30 -6.27
C LEU A 68 4.70 -14.78 -4.92
N ALA A 69 6.01 -14.95 -4.78
CA ALA A 69 6.62 -15.37 -3.52
C ALA A 69 6.28 -14.42 -2.36
N THR A 70 6.13 -13.12 -2.64
CA THR A 70 5.78 -12.11 -1.64
C THR A 70 4.28 -12.11 -1.32
N LEU A 71 3.41 -12.25 -2.33
CA LEU A 71 1.95 -12.10 -2.18
C LEU A 71 1.21 -13.40 -1.88
N LEU A 72 1.75 -14.56 -2.29
CA LEU A 72 1.07 -15.84 -2.18
C LEU A 72 0.68 -16.20 -0.74
N PRO A 73 1.53 -16.03 0.30
CA PRO A 73 1.13 -16.34 1.67
C PRO A 73 -0.07 -15.51 2.13
N THR A 74 -0.09 -14.23 1.79
CA THR A 74 -1.20 -13.32 2.13
C THR A 74 -2.46 -13.67 1.35
N LEU A 75 -2.34 -13.99 0.06
CA LEU A 75 -3.47 -14.42 -0.76
C LEU A 75 -4.08 -15.71 -0.21
N VAL A 76 -3.26 -16.69 0.17
CA VAL A 76 -3.73 -17.93 0.80
C VAL A 76 -4.45 -17.64 2.11
N LEU A 77 -3.88 -16.77 2.96
CA LEU A 77 -4.53 -16.37 4.21
C LEU A 77 -5.91 -15.76 3.95
N VAL A 78 -6.03 -14.83 3.00
CA VAL A 78 -7.29 -14.18 2.61
C VAL A 78 -8.31 -15.17 2.03
N LEU A 79 -7.88 -16.23 1.37
CA LEU A 79 -8.77 -17.23 0.77
C LEU A 79 -9.27 -18.28 1.77
N VAL A 80 -8.54 -18.50 2.87
CA VAL A 80 -8.85 -19.54 3.87
C VAL A 80 -9.62 -18.98 5.08
N LEU A 81 -9.50 -17.67 5.34
CA LEU A 81 -10.31 -16.93 6.32
C LEU A 81 -11.63 -16.46 5.72
#